data_AF-A0A2U1AEY3-F1
#
_entry.id   AF-A0A2U1AEY3-F1
#
_cell.length_a   1.000
_cell.length_b   1.000
_cell.length_c   1.000
_cell.angle_alpha   90.00
_cell.angle_beta   90.00
_cell.angle_gamma   90.00
#
_symmetry.space_group_name_H-M   'P 1'
#
loop_
_entity.id
_entity.type
_entity.pdbx_description
1 polymer ?
#
loop_
_entity_poly.entity_id
_entity_poly.type
_entity_poly.pdbx_seq_one_letter_code
_entity_poly.pdbx_strand_id
1 'polypeptide(L)'
;MKSNRDNAFTLLELVIALAVAAVVAAFALPGWSAQIARGHRIDAVAALYRAAQLVDAQSASMASLPTGFDQAPPTGTPVYRLRLMPASDSNGGYALIADPVETGPMRGDACGAFVLDATGARSNHAGDGGAVAAAIQMCWRDR
;
A
#
# COMPACT_ATOMS: atom_id res chain seq x y z
N MET A 1 -21.69 35.70 -48.35
CA MET A 1 -21.28 34.63 -47.42
C MET A 1 -20.62 35.31 -46.22
N LYS A 2 -21.23 35.21 -45.04
CA LYS A 2 -20.78 35.91 -43.83
C LYS A 2 -19.71 35.02 -43.18
N SER A 3 -18.45 35.44 -43.25
CA SER A 3 -17.35 34.74 -42.59
C SER A 3 -17.52 34.90 -41.08
N ASN A 4 -17.92 33.82 -40.39
CA ASN A 4 -17.83 33.77 -38.94
C ASN A 4 -16.33 33.76 -38.60
N ARG A 5 -15.86 34.85 -38.01
CA ARG A 5 -14.57 34.87 -37.33
C ARG A 5 -14.76 34.11 -36.04
N ASP A 6 -14.42 32.83 -36.06
CA ASP A 6 -14.25 32.06 -34.84
C ASP A 6 -13.11 32.74 -34.06
N ASN A 7 -13.43 33.27 -32.87
CA ASN A 7 -12.46 33.90 -32.00
C ASN A 7 -11.51 32.81 -31.47
N ALA A 8 -10.34 32.69 -32.09
CA ALA A 8 -9.28 31.82 -31.62
C ALA A 8 -8.58 32.43 -30.39
N PHE A 9 -8.25 31.59 -29.41
CA PHE A 9 -7.50 31.96 -28.21
C PHE A 9 -6.15 32.60 -28.56
N THR A 10 -5.76 33.65 -27.84
CA THR A 10 -4.43 34.25 -28.02
C THR A 10 -3.35 33.42 -27.35
N LEU A 11 -2.11 33.52 -27.85
CA LEU A 11 -0.96 32.85 -27.22
C LEU A 11 -0.76 33.30 -25.77
N LEU A 12 -1.03 34.57 -25.48
CA LEU A 12 -0.96 35.11 -24.13
C LEU A 12 -1.99 34.45 -23.20
N GLU A 13 -3.20 34.25 -23.68
CA GLU A 13 -4.29 33.64 -22.92
C GLU A 13 -4.00 32.15 -22.63
N LEU A 14 -3.42 31.44 -23.58
CA LEU A 14 -2.93 30.08 -23.39
C LEU A 14 -1.83 30.02 -22.31
N VAL A 15 -0.86 30.94 -22.36
CA VAL A 15 0.24 30.97 -21.37
C VAL A 15 -0.29 31.28 -19.97
N ILE A 16 -1.25 32.20 -19.83
CA ILE A 16 -1.90 32.51 -18.55
C ILE A 16 -2.69 31.29 -18.05
N ALA A 17 -3.47 30.63 -18.91
CA ALA A 17 -4.22 29.44 -18.53
C ALA A 17 -3.29 28.30 -18.06
N LEU A 18 -2.18 28.06 -18.77
CA LEU A 18 -1.18 27.06 -18.38
C LEU A 18 -0.47 27.42 -17.07
N ALA A 19 -0.15 28.69 -16.85
CA ALA A 19 0.43 29.17 -15.60
C ALA A 19 -0.51 28.93 -14.40
N VAL A 20 -1.81 29.26 -14.55
CA VAL A 20 -2.81 28.99 -13.51
C VAL A 20 -2.97 27.48 -13.27
N ALA A 21 -3.03 26.68 -14.33
CA ALA A 21 -3.13 25.22 -14.21
C ALA A 21 -1.92 24.61 -13.48
N ALA A 22 -0.70 25.10 -13.76
CA ALA A 22 0.51 24.64 -13.09
C ALA A 22 0.51 24.95 -11.58
N VAL A 23 0.07 26.16 -11.20
CA VAL A 23 -0.07 26.54 -9.77
C VAL A 23 -1.09 25.63 -9.08
N VAL A 24 -2.25 25.39 -9.69
CA VAL A 24 -3.27 24.50 -9.11
C VAL A 24 -2.73 23.07 -8.97
N ALA A 25 -2.07 22.54 -10.01
CA ALA A 25 -1.50 21.20 -9.99
C ALA A 25 -0.44 21.03 -8.88
N ALA A 26 0.39 22.05 -8.64
CA ALA A 26 1.42 22.01 -7.60
C ALA A 26 0.85 21.77 -6.20
N PHE A 27 -0.35 22.28 -5.90
CA PHE A 27 -1.00 22.07 -4.60
C PHE A 27 -1.94 20.86 -4.57
N ALA A 28 -2.59 20.54 -5.69
CA ALA A 28 -3.57 19.45 -5.74
C ALA A 28 -2.93 18.05 -5.74
N LEU A 29 -1.77 17.88 -6.40
CA LEU A 29 -1.14 16.57 -6.59
C LEU A 29 -0.51 15.94 -5.33
N PRO A 30 0.21 16.66 -4.43
CA PRO A 30 0.92 16.01 -3.32
C PRO A 30 -0.03 15.26 -2.37
N GLY A 31 -1.24 15.77 -2.15
CA GLY A 31 -2.23 15.13 -1.27
C GLY A 31 -2.72 13.77 -1.78
N TRP A 32 -2.77 13.57 -3.10
CA TRP A 32 -3.32 12.34 -3.71
C TRP A 32 -2.44 11.11 -3.41
N SER A 33 -1.12 11.26 -3.54
CA SER A 33 -0.17 10.15 -3.36
C SER A 33 -0.24 9.53 -1.96
N ALA A 34 -0.35 10.37 -0.92
CA ALA A 34 -0.47 9.92 0.47
C ALA A 34 -1.78 9.19 0.75
N GLN A 35 -2.88 9.60 0.11
CA GLN A 35 -4.18 8.93 0.24
C GLN A 35 -4.15 7.53 -0.39
N ILE A 36 -3.54 7.39 -1.58
CA ILE A 36 -3.40 6.09 -2.24
C ILE A 36 -2.51 5.15 -1.40
N ALA A 37 -1.38 5.64 -0.89
CA ALA A 37 -0.51 4.86 0.00
C ALA A 37 -1.25 4.38 1.26
N ARG A 38 -2.07 5.24 1.87
CA ARG A 38 -2.95 4.87 3.00
C ARG A 38 -3.91 3.74 2.62
N GLY A 39 -4.56 3.84 1.47
CA GLY A 39 -5.43 2.77 0.95
C GLY A 39 -4.69 1.43 0.84
N HIS A 40 -3.50 1.43 0.25
CA HIS A 40 -2.69 0.21 0.14
C HIS A 40 -2.24 -0.38 1.48
N ARG A 41 -1.95 0.46 2.48
CA ARG A 41 -1.64 -0.01 3.86
C ARG A 41 -2.85 -0.68 4.50
N ILE A 42 -4.05 -0.10 4.33
CA ILE A 42 -5.30 -0.70 4.81
C ILE A 42 -5.54 -2.05 4.13
N ASP A 43 -5.33 -2.14 2.82
CA ASP A 43 -5.48 -3.39 2.07
C ASP A 43 -4.50 -4.47 2.56
N ALA A 44 -3.24 -4.11 2.82
CA ALA A 44 -2.23 -5.03 3.36
C ALA A 44 -2.63 -5.56 4.75
N VAL A 45 -3.06 -4.67 5.65
CA VAL A 45 -3.52 -5.05 7.00
C VAL A 45 -4.78 -5.93 6.92
N ALA A 46 -5.73 -5.60 6.06
CA ALA A 46 -6.92 -6.41 5.85
C ALA A 46 -6.58 -7.80 5.28
N ALA A 47 -5.60 -7.90 4.38
CA ALA A 47 -5.12 -9.18 3.87
C ALA A 47 -4.45 -10.01 4.96
N LEU A 48 -3.63 -9.40 5.83
CA LEU A 48 -3.01 -10.09 6.98
C LEU A 48 -4.06 -10.70 7.91
N TYR A 49 -5.12 -9.95 8.24
CA TYR A 49 -6.18 -10.48 9.11
C TYR A 49 -6.97 -11.61 8.44
N ARG A 50 -7.26 -11.51 7.14
CA ARG A 50 -7.91 -12.59 6.40
C ARG A 50 -7.03 -13.84 6.34
N ALA A 51 -5.73 -13.67 6.14
CA ALA A 51 -4.76 -14.77 6.17
C ALA A 51 -4.65 -15.40 7.57
N ALA A 52 -4.65 -14.60 8.64
CA ALA A 52 -4.62 -15.09 10.02
C ALA A 52 -5.84 -15.98 10.31
N GLN A 53 -7.04 -15.50 9.96
CA GLN A 53 -8.27 -16.29 10.09
C GLN A 53 -8.21 -17.62 9.34
N LEU A 54 -7.60 -17.63 8.16
CA LEU A 54 -7.43 -18.84 7.35
C LEU A 54 -6.49 -19.84 8.03
N VAL A 55 -5.35 -19.35 8.52
CA VAL A 55 -4.35 -20.19 9.20
C VAL A 55 -4.90 -20.75 10.50
N ASP A 56 -5.60 -19.93 11.29
CA ASP A 56 -6.24 -20.35 12.54
C ASP A 56 -7.31 -21.43 12.29
N ALA A 57 -8.12 -21.27 11.23
CA ALA A 57 -9.16 -22.23 10.87
C ALA A 57 -8.62 -23.57 10.35
N GLN A 58 -7.39 -23.62 9.83
CA GLN A 58 -6.80 -24.80 9.20
C GLN A 58 -5.59 -25.41 9.94
N SER A 59 -5.17 -24.86 11.09
CA SER A 59 -3.94 -25.23 11.85
C SER A 59 -3.70 -26.76 11.92
N ALA A 60 -2.53 -27.35 11.63
CA ALA A 60 -1.13 -26.95 11.84
C ALA A 60 -0.16 -27.39 10.72
N SER A 61 -0.62 -27.62 9.49
CA SER A 61 0.21 -28.16 8.39
C SER A 61 0.46 -27.21 7.22
N MET A 62 -0.07 -25.97 7.29
CA MET A 62 0.03 -25.04 6.18
C MET A 62 1.47 -24.49 6.07
N ALA A 63 2.16 -24.86 5.00
CA ALA A 63 3.52 -24.37 4.72
C ALA A 63 3.53 -23.01 3.99
N SER A 64 2.43 -22.66 3.30
CA SER A 64 2.31 -21.44 2.50
C SER A 64 0.86 -21.01 2.36
N LEU A 65 0.64 -19.71 2.15
CA LEU A 65 -0.69 -19.16 1.87
C LEU A 65 -1.18 -19.62 0.47
N PRO A 66 -2.46 -19.98 0.33
CA PRO A 66 -3.02 -20.30 -0.98
C PRO A 66 -3.21 -19.04 -1.84
N THR A 67 -3.35 -19.25 -3.14
CA THR A 67 -3.59 -18.18 -4.13
C THR A 67 -4.81 -17.34 -3.74
N GLY A 68 -4.65 -16.02 -3.74
CA GLY A 68 -5.68 -15.06 -3.34
C GLY A 68 -5.61 -14.62 -1.87
N PHE A 69 -4.76 -15.26 -1.07
CA PHE A 69 -4.35 -14.82 0.27
C PHE A 69 -2.87 -14.44 0.35
N ASP A 70 -2.11 -14.72 -0.71
CA ASP A 70 -0.68 -14.48 -0.87
C ASP A 70 -0.35 -13.07 -1.40
N GLN A 71 -1.35 -12.20 -1.57
CA GLN A 71 -1.16 -10.83 -2.04
C GLN A 71 -2.26 -9.85 -1.59
N ALA A 72 -1.91 -8.57 -1.60
CA ALA A 72 -2.84 -7.46 -1.49
C ALA A 72 -2.62 -6.46 -2.65
N PRO A 73 -3.67 -6.03 -3.36
CA PRO A 73 -5.06 -6.52 -3.30
C PRO A 73 -5.18 -8.01 -3.66
N PRO A 74 -6.28 -8.70 -3.28
CA PRO A 74 -6.40 -10.15 -3.52
C PRO A 74 -6.46 -10.52 -5.00
N THR A 75 -6.87 -9.58 -5.86
CA THR A 75 -6.95 -9.73 -7.31
C THR A 75 -6.26 -8.57 -8.01
N GLY A 76 -5.81 -8.79 -9.25
CA GLY A 76 -5.11 -7.78 -10.04
C GLY A 76 -3.61 -7.71 -9.74
N THR A 77 -3.03 -6.53 -9.93
CA THR A 77 -1.59 -6.32 -9.74
C THR A 77 -1.24 -6.27 -8.25
N PRO A 78 -0.33 -7.12 -7.76
CA PRO A 78 0.05 -7.11 -6.34
C PRO A 78 0.79 -5.82 -5.98
N VAL A 79 0.38 -5.24 -4.87
CA VAL A 79 1.08 -4.11 -4.22
C VAL A 79 1.89 -4.61 -3.02
N TYR A 80 1.34 -5.57 -2.27
CA TYR A 80 2.04 -6.35 -1.25
C TYR A 80 1.95 -7.83 -1.57
N ARG A 81 3.00 -8.59 -1.22
CA ARG A 81 2.98 -10.05 -1.19
C ARG A 81 2.96 -10.55 0.24
N LEU A 82 2.10 -11.51 0.51
CA LEU A 82 1.95 -12.10 1.82
C LEU A 82 2.68 -13.43 1.88
N ARG A 83 3.35 -13.67 3.00
CA ARG A 83 4.05 -14.92 3.27
C ARG A 83 3.82 -15.37 4.70
N LEU A 84 3.68 -16.68 4.84
CA LEU A 84 3.59 -17.36 6.13
C LEU A 84 4.99 -17.76 6.58
N MET A 85 5.37 -17.35 7.78
CA MET A 85 6.57 -17.79 8.46
C MET A 85 6.23 -18.89 9.48
N PRO A 86 7.12 -19.89 9.64
CA PRO A 86 6.90 -21.00 10.54
C PRO A 86 6.82 -20.57 12.00
N ALA A 87 6.31 -21.47 12.83
CA ALA A 87 6.24 -21.32 14.28
C ALA A 87 7.63 -21.02 14.87
N SER A 88 7.67 -20.10 15.83
CA SER A 88 8.79 -19.91 16.74
C SER A 88 8.26 -19.72 18.16
N ASP A 89 9.11 -19.95 19.16
CA ASP A 89 8.75 -19.79 20.58
C ASP A 89 8.28 -18.35 20.91
N SER A 90 8.65 -17.38 20.07
CA SER A 90 8.34 -15.96 20.26
C SER A 90 7.09 -15.47 19.51
N ASN A 91 6.59 -16.21 18.52
CA ASN A 91 5.49 -15.74 17.64
C ASN A 91 4.15 -16.43 17.89
N GLY A 92 4.09 -17.37 18.84
CA GLY A 92 2.86 -18.06 19.23
C GLY A 92 2.33 -19.09 18.24
N GLY A 93 3.10 -19.45 17.20
CA GLY A 93 2.77 -20.55 16.28
C GLY A 93 2.88 -20.20 14.80
N TYR A 94 2.84 -18.92 14.43
CA TYR A 94 3.16 -18.44 13.08
C TYR A 94 3.39 -16.93 13.08
N ALA A 95 3.97 -16.42 12.00
CA ALA A 95 3.93 -15.00 11.67
C ALA A 95 3.54 -14.80 10.20
N LEU A 96 2.69 -13.82 9.94
CA LEU A 96 2.30 -13.39 8.61
C LEU A 96 3.01 -12.08 8.30
N ILE A 97 3.65 -12.02 7.14
CA ILE A 97 4.35 -10.83 6.67
C ILE A 97 3.71 -10.39 5.36
N ALA A 98 3.41 -9.10 5.24
CA ALA A 98 3.02 -8.45 3.99
C ALA A 98 4.16 -7.52 3.54
N ASP A 99 4.94 -7.99 2.57
CA ASP A 99 6.10 -7.28 2.00
C ASP A 99 5.67 -6.41 0.80
N PRO A 100 6.07 -5.13 0.74
CA PRO A 100 5.80 -4.31 -0.43
C PRO A 100 6.52 -4.89 -1.65
N VAL A 101 5.83 -4.92 -2.79
CA VAL A 101 6.45 -5.39 -4.05
C VAL A 101 7.57 -4.44 -4.44
N GLU A 102 8.76 -4.98 -4.72
CA GLU A 102 9.95 -4.20 -5.01
C GLU A 102 9.82 -3.22 -6.18
N THR A 103 9.01 -3.55 -7.19
CA THR A 103 8.75 -2.68 -8.35
C THR A 103 7.40 -1.96 -8.23
N GLY A 104 6.76 -2.05 -7.07
CA GLY A 104 5.43 -1.53 -6.81
C GLY A 104 5.43 -0.13 -6.20
N PRO A 105 4.24 0.50 -6.10
CA PRO A 105 4.11 1.87 -5.59
C PRO A 105 4.51 2.03 -4.12
N MET A 106 4.64 0.94 -3.37
CA MET A 106 4.94 0.94 -1.93
C MET A 106 6.41 0.61 -1.60
N ARG A 107 7.30 0.41 -2.59
CA ARG A 107 8.72 0.02 -2.36
C ARG A 107 9.44 0.91 -1.34
N GLY A 108 9.20 2.23 -1.39
CA GLY A 108 9.84 3.23 -0.55
C GLY A 108 8.98 3.71 0.63
N ASP A 109 7.93 2.98 0.98
CA ASP A 109 7.03 3.41 2.03
C ASP A 109 7.68 3.38 3.41
N ALA A 110 7.42 4.41 4.21
CA ALA A 110 7.97 4.52 5.55
C ALA A 110 7.54 3.38 6.49
N CYS A 111 6.41 2.73 6.22
CA CYS A 111 5.91 1.61 7.01
C CYS A 111 6.51 0.25 6.61
N GLY A 112 7.14 0.15 5.43
CA GLY A 112 7.75 -1.08 4.95
C GLY A 112 6.80 -2.29 4.97
N ALA A 113 7.34 -3.44 5.37
CA ALA A 113 6.61 -4.68 5.54
C ALA A 113 5.79 -4.68 6.84
N PHE A 114 4.56 -5.17 6.79
CA PHE A 114 3.68 -5.33 7.96
C PHE A 114 3.77 -6.76 8.46
N VAL A 115 3.88 -6.95 9.78
CA VAL A 115 3.94 -8.27 10.41
C VAL A 115 2.85 -8.42 11.46
N LEU A 116 2.13 -9.54 11.39
CA LEU A 116 1.15 -9.98 12.38
C LEU A 116 1.49 -11.40 12.82
N ASP A 117 1.70 -11.62 14.11
CA ASP A 117 1.89 -12.97 14.65
C ASP A 117 0.62 -13.57 15.26
N ALA A 118 0.69 -14.86 15.61
CA ALA A 118 -0.44 -15.60 16.18
C ALA A 118 -0.89 -15.08 17.56
N THR A 119 -0.03 -14.33 18.26
CA THR A 119 -0.40 -13.67 19.54
C THR A 119 -1.17 -12.37 19.31
N GLY A 120 -1.25 -11.90 18.06
CA GLY A 120 -1.82 -10.63 17.68
C GLY A 120 -0.83 -9.45 17.79
N ALA A 121 0.45 -9.73 18.05
CA ALA A 121 1.46 -8.69 18.07
C ALA A 121 1.72 -8.16 16.65
N ARG A 122 1.97 -6.86 16.58
CA ARG A 122 2.07 -6.09 15.33
C ARG A 122 3.43 -5.44 15.27
N SER A 123 4.13 -5.61 14.17
CA SER A 123 5.39 -4.92 13.92
C SER A 123 5.51 -4.50 12.46
N ASN A 124 6.54 -3.71 12.20
CA ASN A 124 6.92 -3.28 10.87
C ASN A 124 8.43 -3.48 10.71
N HIS A 125 8.84 -3.94 9.53
CA HIS A 125 10.26 -4.04 9.14
C HIS A 125 10.45 -3.37 7.79
N ALA A 126 11.64 -2.88 7.50
CA ALA A 126 11.98 -2.44 6.16
C ALA A 126 11.84 -3.62 5.19
N GLY A 127 11.58 -3.36 3.90
CA GLY A 127 11.38 -4.43 2.90
C GLY A 127 12.59 -5.36 2.72
N ASP A 128 13.74 -5.05 3.34
CA ASP A 128 14.96 -5.84 3.41
C ASP A 128 15.18 -6.53 4.78
N GLY A 129 14.21 -6.44 5.71
CA GLY A 129 14.29 -7.00 7.07
C GLY A 129 14.91 -6.05 8.12
N GLY A 130 15.28 -4.82 7.76
CA GLY A 130 15.75 -3.80 8.70
C GLY A 130 14.65 -3.24 9.63
N ALA A 131 15.03 -2.44 10.62
CA ALA A 131 14.05 -1.69 11.42
C ALA A 131 13.47 -0.52 10.60
N VAL A 132 12.17 -0.26 10.70
CA VAL A 132 11.56 0.91 10.06
C VAL A 132 11.79 2.19 10.87
N ALA A 133 11.89 3.33 10.18
CA ALA A 133 11.98 4.65 10.80
C ALA A 133 10.62 5.16 11.33
N ALA A 134 9.50 4.65 10.81
CA ALA A 134 8.16 5.03 11.22
C ALA A 134 7.68 4.29 12.47
N ALA A 135 6.93 4.99 13.34
CA ALA A 135 6.32 4.35 14.51
C ALA A 135 5.23 3.35 14.11
N ILE A 136 5.20 2.17 14.75
CA ILE A 136 4.15 1.13 14.58
C ILE A 136 2.74 1.73 14.68
N GLN A 137 2.54 2.64 15.65
CA GLN A 137 1.27 3.33 15.86
C GLN A 137 0.85 4.25 14.72
N MET A 138 1.77 4.70 13.86
CA MET A 138 1.40 5.46 12.67
C MET A 138 0.96 4.52 11.56
N CYS A 139 1.65 3.39 11.39
CA CYS A 139 1.41 2.47 10.29
C CYS A 139 0.15 1.61 10.46
N TRP A 140 -0.18 1.20 11.69
CA TRP A 140 -1.31 0.30 11.99
C TRP A 140 -2.60 1.01 12.41
N ARG A 141 -2.57 2.32 12.64
CA ARG A 141 -3.70 3.10 13.18
C ARG A 141 -4.49 3.85 12.11
N ASP A 142 -3.97 3.91 10.88
CA ASP A 142 -4.56 4.62 9.75
C ASP A 142 -5.83 3.91 9.20
N ARG A 143 -6.86 3.75 10.05
CA ARG A 143 -8.24 3.35 9.67
C ARG A 143 -9.08 4.57 9.29
#